data_AF-A0A7X7Y6K2-F1
#
_entry.id   AF-A0A7X7Y6K2-F1
#
_cell.length_a   1.000
_cell.length_b   1.000
_cell.length_c   1.000
_cell.angle_alpha   90.00
_cell.angle_beta   90.00
_cell.angle_gamma   90.00
#
_symmetry.space_group_name_H-M   'P 1'
#
loop_
_entity.id
_entity.type
_entity.pdbx_description
1 polymer ?
#
loop_
_entity_poly.entity_id
_entity_poly.type
_entity_poly.pdbx_seq_one_letter_code
_entity_poly.pdbx_strand_id
1 'polypeptide(L)'
;MAFLKFFIIFCHLKRYVQQFTDDDANWHLLTGYTQEEIVRFAHEQFSTIVQKPVDSDQIIHRSSFYLIDQNANIVNKYHYSNDRYVQELINDIEKLAK
;
A
#
# COMPACT_ATOMS: atom_id res chain seq x y z
N MET A 1 -2.06 -9.01 10.33
CA MET A 1 -1.83 -7.55 10.30
C MET A 1 -1.46 -7.20 8.85
N ALA A 2 -2.34 -6.52 8.12
CA ALA A 2 -2.21 -6.36 6.67
C ALA A 2 -1.55 -5.02 6.33
N PHE A 3 -0.40 -5.06 5.67
CA PHE A 3 0.21 -3.87 5.07
C PHE A 3 -0.31 -3.70 3.66
N LEU A 4 -1.05 -2.62 3.40
CA LEU A 4 -1.54 -2.30 2.07
C LEU A 4 -0.46 -1.51 1.31
N LYS A 5 0.26 -2.20 0.42
CA LYS A 5 1.11 -1.56 -0.59
C LYS A 5 0.37 -1.63 -1.92
N PHE A 6 -0.10 -0.48 -2.42
CA PHE A 6 -0.78 -0.40 -3.71
C PHE A 6 0.23 -0.67 -4.83
N PHE A 7 0.08 -1.81 -5.51
CA PHE A 7 0.68 -2.04 -6.82
C PHE A 7 -0.45 -2.38 -7.81
N ILE A 8 -0.58 -1.55 -8.84
CA ILE A 8 -1.45 -1.81 -10.00
C ILE A 8 -0.55 -2.43 -11.06
N ILE A 9 -0.85 -3.67 -11.49
CA ILE A 9 -0.76 -4.22 -12.86
C ILE A 9 -0.98 -5.75 -12.84
N PHE A 10 -1.77 -6.21 -13.81
CA PHE A 10 -2.36 -7.54 -14.01
C PHE A 10 -1.38 -8.73 -14.11
N CYS A 11 -1.86 -9.92 -13.73
CA CYS A 11 -1.32 -11.29 -13.89
C CYS A 11 0.08 -11.64 -13.35
N HIS A 12 0.91 -10.68 -12.95
CA HIS A 12 2.29 -10.95 -12.50
C HIS A 12 2.56 -10.70 -11.02
N LEU A 13 1.55 -10.37 -10.22
CA LEU A 13 1.71 -10.03 -8.80
C LEU A 13 2.35 -11.15 -7.97
N LYS A 14 1.97 -12.41 -8.22
CA LYS A 14 2.55 -13.56 -7.51
C LYS A 14 4.04 -13.74 -7.84
N ARG A 15 4.42 -13.62 -9.11
CA ARG A 15 5.83 -13.68 -9.51
C ARG A 15 6.63 -12.51 -8.92
N TYR A 16 6.02 -11.32 -8.89
CA TYR A 16 6.66 -10.13 -8.34
C TYR A 16 6.93 -10.27 -6.84
N VAL A 17 5.96 -10.68 -6.02
CA VAL A 17 6.16 -10.82 -4.56
C VAL A 17 7.22 -11.87 -4.22
N GLN A 18 7.30 -12.95 -5.01
CA GLN A 18 8.33 -13.99 -4.89
C GLN A 18 9.75 -13.50 -5.14
N GLN A 19 9.95 -12.32 -5.72
CA GLN A 19 11.29 -11.70 -5.83
C GLN A 19 11.76 -11.06 -4.52
N PHE A 20 10.86 -10.87 -3.54
CA PHE A 20 11.13 -10.15 -2.30
C PHE A 20 10.99 -11.02 -1.05
N THR A 21 10.19 -12.09 -1.09
CA THR A 21 9.98 -13.00 0.04
C THR A 21 9.62 -14.40 -0.45
N ASP A 22 10.04 -15.39 0.33
CA ASP A 22 9.57 -16.78 0.20
C ASP A 22 8.34 -17.06 1.08
N ASP A 23 8.00 -16.14 2.00
CA ASP A 23 6.81 -16.18 2.85
C ASP A 23 5.92 -14.97 2.57
N ASP A 24 4.83 -15.20 1.84
CA ASP A 24 3.80 -14.22 1.51
C ASP A 24 2.47 -14.49 2.23
N ALA A 25 2.46 -15.33 3.27
CA ALA A 25 1.23 -15.73 3.96
C ALA A 25 0.42 -14.54 4.53
N ASN A 26 1.11 -13.46 4.88
CA ASN A 26 0.52 -12.22 5.39
C ASN A 26 0.61 -11.03 4.41
N TRP A 27 1.02 -11.27 3.16
CA TRP A 27 1.13 -10.25 2.11
C TRP A 27 0.13 -10.51 1.00
N HIS A 28 -0.75 -9.54 0.78
CA HIS A 28 -1.75 -9.60 -0.28
C HIS A 28 -1.54 -8.45 -1.26
N LEU A 29 -1.29 -8.80 -2.52
CA LEU A 29 -1.24 -7.84 -3.63
C LEU A 29 -2.62 -7.86 -4.30
N LEU A 30 -3.30 -6.71 -4.32
CA LEU A 30 -4.69 -6.60 -4.75
C LEU A 30 -4.80 -6.02 -6.16
N THR A 31 -5.72 -6.56 -6.96
CA THR A 31 -6.02 -6.11 -8.32
C THR A 31 -7.45 -6.52 -8.71
N GLY A 32 -7.88 -6.26 -9.95
CA GLY A 32 -9.20 -6.58 -10.46
C GLY A 32 -10.18 -5.40 -10.51
N TYR A 33 -9.73 -4.20 -10.10
CA TYR A 33 -10.50 -2.95 -10.16
C TYR A 33 -10.30 -2.24 -11.49
N THR A 34 -11.25 -1.38 -11.87
CA THR A 34 -11.06 -0.41 -12.95
C THR A 34 -10.11 0.71 -12.53
N GLN A 35 -9.61 1.47 -13.52
CA GLN A 35 -8.76 2.63 -13.24
C GLN A 35 -9.54 3.69 -12.44
N GLU A 36 -10.80 3.93 -12.77
CA GLU A 36 -11.66 4.89 -12.07
C GLU A 36 -11.93 4.47 -10.61
N GLU A 37 -12.14 3.18 -10.37
CA GLU A 37 -12.37 2.63 -9.04
C GLU A 37 -11.16 2.84 -8.13
N ILE A 38 -9.96 2.51 -8.61
CA ILE A 38 -8.75 2.65 -7.78
C ILE A 38 -8.37 4.11 -7.56
N VAL A 39 -8.60 4.99 -8.54
CA VAL A 39 -8.41 6.44 -8.40
C VAL A 39 -9.34 6.99 -7.32
N ARG A 40 -10.63 6.64 -7.38
CA ARG A 40 -11.63 7.07 -6.39
C ARG A 40 -11.31 6.53 -5.01
N PHE A 41 -11.00 5.24 -4.89
CA PHE A 41 -10.67 4.60 -3.62
C PHE A 41 -9.43 5.23 -2.95
N ALA A 42 -8.37 5.47 -3.73
CA ALA A 42 -7.16 6.12 -3.23
C ALA A 42 -7.46 7.55 -2.71
N HIS A 43 -8.28 8.31 -3.43
CA HIS A 43 -8.67 9.65 -3.02
C HIS A 43 -9.54 9.65 -1.76
N GLU A 44 -10.62 8.86 -1.75
CA GLU A 44 -11.61 8.87 -0.69
C GLU A 44 -11.10 8.23 0.61
N GLN A 45 -10.38 7.11 0.52
CA GLN A 45 -9.99 6.34 1.70
C GLN A 45 -8.60 6.72 2.23
N PHE A 46 -7.69 7.15 1.35
CA PHE A 46 -6.28 7.39 1.72
C PHE A 46 -5.83 8.83 1.49
N SER A 47 -6.73 9.70 1.01
CA SER A 47 -6.41 11.08 0.62
C SER A 47 -5.16 11.16 -0.27
N THR A 48 -5.02 10.19 -1.17
CA THR A 48 -3.87 10.05 -2.06
C THR A 48 -4.27 10.05 -3.51
N ILE A 49 -3.33 10.47 -4.34
CA ILE A 49 -3.52 10.63 -5.78
C ILE A 49 -2.97 9.39 -6.45
N VAL A 50 -3.79 8.82 -7.34
CA VAL A 50 -3.38 7.85 -8.35
C VAL A 50 -3.81 8.42 -9.69
N GLN A 51 -2.90 8.52 -10.65
CA GLN A 51 -3.19 9.02 -12.00
C GLN A 51 -2.37 8.26 -13.04
N LYS A 52 -2.98 7.99 -14.19
CA LYS A 52 -2.31 7.39 -15.36
C LYS A 52 -2.29 8.42 -16.48
N PRO A 53 -1.13 9.04 -16.79
CA PRO A 53 -0.99 9.93 -17.94
C PRO A 53 -1.29 9.20 -19.25
N VAL A 54 -1.80 9.92 -20.26
CA VAL A 54 -2.16 9.34 -21.57
C VAL A 54 -0.91 9.01 -22.40
N ASP A 55 0.17 9.74 -22.16
CA ASP A 55 1.45 9.71 -22.88
C ASP A 55 2.54 8.92 -22.14
N SER A 56 2.21 8.21 -21.06
CA SER A 56 3.18 7.49 -20.25
C SER A 56 2.64 6.15 -19.75
N ASP A 57 3.51 5.15 -19.75
CA ASP A 57 3.24 3.86 -19.11
C ASP A 57 3.44 3.90 -17.58
N GLN A 58 3.93 5.02 -17.04
CA GLN A 58 4.13 5.21 -15.60
C GLN A 58 2.86 5.70 -14.91
N ILE A 59 2.51 5.08 -13.79
CA ILE A 59 1.41 5.54 -12.93
C ILE A 59 1.98 6.50 -11.88
N ILE A 60 1.39 7.69 -11.80
CA ILE A 60 1.66 8.64 -10.72
C ILE A 60 0.91 8.16 -9.49
N HIS A 61 1.63 7.80 -8.43
CA HIS A 61 1.08 7.41 -7.14
C HIS A 61 1.99 7.87 -5.99
N ARG A 62 1.44 8.03 -4.79
CA ARG A 62 2.29 8.19 -3.58
C ARG A 62 2.75 6.83 -3.08
N SER A 63 4.02 6.75 -2.68
CA SER A 63 4.64 5.54 -2.13
C SER A 63 4.68 5.55 -0.60
N SER A 64 3.58 5.93 0.05
CA SER A 64 3.49 5.90 1.52
C SER A 64 2.98 4.55 2.03
N PHE A 65 3.45 4.15 3.21
CA PHE A 65 2.86 3.05 3.97
C PHE A 65 1.77 3.59 4.90
N TYR A 66 0.67 2.86 5.04
CA TYR A 66 -0.44 3.20 5.92
C TYR A 66 -0.60 2.10 6.97
N LEU A 67 -0.66 2.49 8.24
CA LEU A 67 -1.02 1.58 9.34
C LEU A 67 -2.51 1.70 9.60
N ILE A 68 -3.22 0.58 9.51
CA ILE A 68 -4.67 0.48 9.69
C ILE A 68 -4.94 -0.38 10.93
N ASP A 69 -5.80 0.09 11.83
CA ASP A 69 -6.19 -0.66 13.04
C ASP A 69 -7.27 -1.73 12.76
N GLN A 70 -7.61 -2.49 13.79
CA GLN A 70 -8.67 -3.52 13.76
C GLN A 70 -10.08 -3.00 13.49
N ASN A 71 -10.31 -1.70 13.64
CA ASN A 71 -11.56 -1.02 13.35
C ASN A 71 -11.56 -0.37 11.96
N ALA A 72 -10.56 -0.69 11.13
CA ALA A 72 -10.34 -0.15 9.79
C ALA A 72 -10.04 1.35 9.74
N ASN A 73 -9.53 1.95 10.82
CA ASN A 73 -9.10 3.35 10.82
C ASN A 73 -7.62 3.47 10.45
N ILE A 74 -7.28 4.51 9.68
CA ILE A 74 -5.89 4.88 9.44
C ILE A 74 -5.32 5.49 10.73
N VAL A 75 -4.38 4.78 11.34
CA VAL A 75 -3.67 5.22 12.56
C VAL A 75 -2.58 6.21 12.20
N ASN A 76 -1.78 5.90 11.17
CA ASN A 76 -0.66 6.73 10.76
C ASN A 76 -0.22 6.43 9.31
N LYS A 77 0.60 7.33 8.75
CA LYS A 77 1.20 7.23 7.42
C LYS A 77 2.70 7.47 7.49
N TYR A 78 3.48 6.59 6.85
CA TYR A 78 4.94 6.61 6.85
C TYR A 78 5.48 6.78 5.43
N HIS A 79 6.47 7.65 5.26
CA HIS A 79 7.18 7.80 3.99
C HIS A 79 8.43 6.93 3.99
N TYR A 80 8.59 6.08 2.97
CA TYR A 80 9.74 5.18 2.84
C TYR A 80 11.10 5.90 2.77
N SER A 81 11.10 7.20 2.41
CA SER A 81 12.30 8.03 2.34
C SER A 81 12.74 8.61 3.68
N ASN A 82 11.97 8.41 4.76
CA ASN A 82 12.37 8.80 6.11
C ASN A 82 13.13 7.63 6.74
N ASP A 83 14.41 7.76 7.06
CA ASP A 83 15.24 6.68 7.61
C ASP A 83 14.68 6.03 8.89
N ARG A 84 13.80 6.73 9.62
CA ARG A 84 13.18 6.24 10.85
C ARG A 84 11.85 5.53 10.64
N TYR A 85 11.35 5.45 9.41
CA TYR A 85 9.99 4.98 9.12
C TYR A 85 9.71 3.57 9.66
N VAL A 86 10.70 2.66 9.55
CA VAL A 86 10.56 1.27 10.03
C VAL A 86 10.41 1.24 11.55
N GLN A 87 11.26 1.98 12.26
CA GLN A 87 11.23 2.02 13.72
C GLN A 87 9.91 2.63 14.24
N GLU A 88 9.47 3.73 13.63
CA GLU A 88 8.21 4.38 13.99
C GLU A 88 7.00 3.47 13.73
N LEU A 89 7.00 2.79 12.58
CA LEU A 89 5.96 1.85 12.21
C LEU A 89 5.88 0.66 13.18
N ILE A 90 7.01 0.02 13.51
CA ILE A 90 7.04 -1.10 14.46
C ILE A 90 6.55 -0.66 15.84
N ASN A 91 7.00 0.49 16.32
CA ASN A 91 6.56 1.02 17.62
C ASN A 91 5.05 1.24 17.68
N ASP A 92 4.44 1.74 16.60
CA ASP A 92 2.99 1.97 16.57
C ASP A 92 2.22 0.65 16.45
N ILE A 93 2.75 -0.34 15.74
CA ILE A 93 2.21 -1.70 15.68
C ILE A 93 2.16 -2.33 17.08
N GLU A 94 3.25 -2.24 17.83
CA GLU A 94 3.34 -2.80 19.19
C GLU A 94 2.36 -2.13 20.17
N LYS A 95 2.04 -0.85 19.96
CA LYS A 95 1.01 -0.15 20.76
C LYS A 95 -0.40 -0.64 20.45
N LEU A 96 -0.68 -1.02 19.20
CA LEU A 96 -1.99 -1.53 18.78
C LEU A 96 -2.23 -3.00 19.17
N ALA A 97 -1.15 -3.76 19.38
CA ALA A 97 -1.21 -5.17 19.76
C ALA A 97 -1.44 -5.41 21.26
N LYS A 98 -1.50 -4.34 22.07
CA LYS A 98 -1.78 -4.37 23.51
C LYS A 98 -3.27 -4.16 23.78
#